data_AF-A0A3L7Y107-F1
#
_entry.id   AF-A0A3L7Y107-F1
#
_cell.length_a   1.000
_cell.length_b   1.000
_cell.length_c   1.000
_cell.angle_alpha   90.00
_cell.angle_beta   90.00
_cell.angle_gamma   90.00
#
_symmetry.space_group_name_H-M   'P 1'
#
loop_
_entity.id
_entity.type
_entity.pdbx_description
1 polymer ?
#
loop_
_entity_poly.entity_id
_entity_poly.type
_entity_poly.pdbx_seq_one_letter_code
_entity_poly.pdbx_strand_id
1 'polypeptide(L)'
;MDGPDRRLHLHHHPRLAAEGGGAGLRPRPEHDPDPCRPPDRPHPGELAPRAPPHRPGPPPDSWAAGGCCPRLAERAVSPAPIRRIGDRDRRPELALAGAFDSPLDVHLHTLLSPDSEVPLDVYPALAIALGMPRIALTDHLDFDPREVGATLAPHQQRVETVEALRREFGDRLEILLGVEISYERQYEAEIREHLRTNKYDLTIGSVHPGIDSPFKRALAANWAGHDVHDTAPYFAEVQAGIESGLFDIVGHMDYVRKYVYPFIDTPAFEAAPDLYEPVLKALIETGTALEINTSGWRQRTGVPYPLPQAVHRYRELGGEYIVTGSDAHQPDWFAMNFDRARELLLDAGFEELATKRWKSAGEQWPIPTR
;
A
#
# COMPACT_ATOMS: atom_id res chain seq x y z
N MET A 1 -18.66 76.05 3.72
CA MET A 1 -20.06 76.25 4.12
C MET A 1 -20.78 74.93 3.94
N ASP A 2 -21.04 74.32 5.10
CA ASP A 2 -22.23 73.56 5.50
C ASP A 2 -22.59 72.22 4.85
N GLY A 3 -22.52 71.17 5.71
CA GLY A 3 -23.40 69.99 5.69
C GLY A 3 -24.86 70.35 6.08
N PRO A 4 -25.73 69.42 6.54
CA PRO A 4 -25.52 68.54 7.72
C PRO A 4 -25.89 67.05 7.44
N ASP A 5 -25.35 66.05 8.14
CA ASP A 5 -25.56 65.59 9.53
C ASP A 5 -26.85 64.78 9.76
N ARG A 6 -26.69 63.50 10.16
CA ARG A 6 -27.40 62.87 11.30
C ARG A 6 -26.63 61.64 11.84
N ARG A 7 -25.79 61.90 12.86
CA ARG A 7 -25.75 61.33 14.25
C ARG A 7 -26.75 60.21 14.59
N LEU A 8 -26.61 59.32 15.59
CA LEU A 8 -25.69 58.95 16.71
C LEU A 8 -26.35 57.66 17.31
N HIS A 9 -25.68 56.69 17.94
CA HIS A 9 -25.29 56.75 19.36
C HIS A 9 -24.43 55.53 19.78
N LEU A 10 -23.36 55.84 20.51
CA LEU A 10 -22.60 54.99 21.42
C LEU A 10 -23.40 54.63 22.69
N HIS A 11 -23.04 53.55 23.38
CA HIS A 11 -22.76 53.60 24.82
C HIS A 11 -21.80 52.49 25.30
N HIS A 12 -20.88 52.95 26.16
CA HIS A 12 -19.77 52.32 26.86
C HIS A 12 -20.16 51.37 28.01
N HIS A 13 -19.36 50.29 28.23
CA HIS A 13 -18.60 49.85 29.44
C HIS A 13 -19.16 50.06 30.88
N PRO A 14 -18.52 49.60 32.00
CA PRO A 14 -17.54 48.51 32.28
C PRO A 14 -17.83 47.75 33.62
N ARG A 15 -16.94 46.83 34.06
CA ARG A 15 -16.48 46.58 35.48
C ARG A 15 -15.45 45.42 35.49
N LEU A 16 -14.17 45.62 35.87
CA LEU A 16 -13.55 45.69 37.22
C LEU A 16 -13.65 44.35 38.00
N ALA A 17 -12.67 43.81 38.73
CA ALA A 17 -11.24 44.04 39.00
C ALA A 17 -10.79 42.96 40.04
N ALA A 18 -9.49 42.96 40.37
CA ALA A 18 -8.83 42.42 41.58
C ALA A 18 -8.33 40.95 41.51
N GLU A 19 -7.18 40.54 42.05
CA GLU A 19 -5.98 41.16 42.64
C GLU A 19 -5.00 40.00 42.94
N GLY A 20 -3.69 40.27 43.03
CA GLY A 20 -2.84 39.62 44.04
C GLY A 20 -1.90 38.48 43.62
N GLY A 21 -0.59 38.75 43.70
CA GLY A 21 0.30 37.92 44.52
C GLY A 21 1.34 37.02 43.84
N GLY A 22 2.60 37.48 43.86
CA GLY A 22 3.62 36.82 44.70
C GLY A 22 4.47 35.68 44.12
N ALA A 23 5.76 36.01 43.96
CA ALA A 23 6.95 35.25 44.36
C ALA A 23 7.34 33.95 43.61
N GLY A 24 8.54 34.01 43.04
CA GLY A 24 9.30 32.85 42.59
C GLY A 24 10.03 32.09 43.70
N LEU A 25 10.76 31.09 43.22
CA LEU A 25 11.77 30.24 43.87
C LEU A 25 11.28 29.22 44.91
N ARG A 26 11.50 27.94 44.60
CA ARG A 26 12.18 26.99 45.50
C ARG A 26 12.77 25.79 44.73
N PRO A 27 13.86 25.19 45.25
CA PRO A 27 14.66 24.17 44.60
C PRO A 27 14.13 22.75 44.90
N ARG A 28 14.56 21.76 44.11
CA ARG A 28 14.48 20.34 44.50
C ARG A 28 15.89 19.83 44.82
N PRO A 29 16.08 19.11 45.95
CA PRO A 29 17.32 18.43 46.26
C PRO A 29 17.33 16.99 45.71
N GLU A 30 18.55 16.46 45.66
CA GLU A 30 19.01 15.13 45.30
C GLU A 30 18.28 13.99 46.03
N HIS A 31 18.08 12.85 45.35
CA HIS A 31 18.49 11.53 45.84
C HIS A 31 18.31 10.44 44.77
N ASP A 32 19.43 9.82 44.40
CA ASP A 32 19.59 8.49 43.80
C ASP A 32 19.35 7.42 44.90
N PRO A 33 18.95 6.16 44.61
CA PRO A 33 19.89 5.18 44.05
C PRO A 33 19.33 4.20 43.00
N ASP A 34 20.13 4.03 41.96
CA ASP A 34 20.42 2.82 41.16
C ASP A 34 20.22 1.49 41.94
N PRO A 35 19.63 0.48 41.28
CA PRO A 35 20.35 -0.79 41.24
C PRO A 35 20.33 -1.49 39.86
N CYS A 36 21.52 -2.00 39.52
CA CYS A 36 21.82 -3.23 38.78
C CYS A 36 22.31 -3.09 37.32
N ARG A 37 23.65 -3.00 37.24
CA ARG A 37 24.56 -3.55 36.21
C ARG A 37 24.00 -4.67 35.30
N PRO A 38 24.28 -4.64 33.98
CA PRO A 38 24.13 -5.78 33.08
C PRO A 38 25.34 -6.72 33.11
N PRO A 39 25.21 -8.01 32.76
CA PRO A 39 26.35 -8.92 32.67
C PRO A 39 27.10 -8.78 31.34
N ASP A 40 28.40 -9.06 31.43
CA ASP A 40 29.44 -8.91 30.42
C ASP A 40 29.22 -9.68 29.12
N ARG A 41 29.64 -9.05 28.01
CA ARG A 41 29.88 -9.71 26.71
C ARG A 41 31.24 -10.43 26.72
N PRO A 42 31.38 -11.63 26.15
CA PRO A 42 32.67 -12.12 25.70
C PRO A 42 32.92 -11.80 24.21
N HIS A 43 34.13 -11.32 23.92
CA HIS A 43 34.72 -11.20 22.58
C HIS A 43 35.33 -12.55 22.12
N PRO A 44 35.59 -12.73 20.81
CA PRO A 44 35.65 -14.03 20.15
C PRO A 44 37.03 -14.68 20.22
N GLY A 45 37.05 -16.01 20.35
CA GLY A 45 38.26 -16.81 20.31
C GLY A 45 37.97 -18.20 19.74
N GLU A 46 38.77 -18.55 18.73
CA GLU A 46 39.09 -19.89 18.24
C GLU A 46 38.16 -20.58 17.21
N LEU A 47 38.81 -20.85 16.08
CA LEU A 47 38.36 -21.56 14.90
C LEU A 47 38.69 -23.05 14.99
N ALA A 48 37.80 -23.84 14.35
CA ALA A 48 38.01 -25.15 13.70
C ALA A 48 37.68 -26.43 14.51
N PRO A 49 37.37 -27.58 13.85
CA PRO A 49 37.19 -27.85 12.42
C PRO A 49 35.84 -28.51 12.03
N ARG A 50 35.62 -28.56 10.71
CA ARG A 50 34.46 -29.09 9.98
C ARG A 50 34.24 -30.61 10.17
N ALA A 51 32.97 -31.02 10.24
CA ALA A 51 32.52 -32.40 10.05
C ALA A 51 32.18 -32.69 8.56
N PRO A 52 32.40 -33.91 8.06
CA PRO A 52 32.24 -34.25 6.64
C PRO A 52 30.76 -34.53 6.23
N PRO A 53 30.43 -34.46 4.93
CA PRO A 53 29.05 -34.55 4.46
C PRO A 53 28.53 -36.00 4.42
N HIS A 54 27.29 -36.18 4.85
CA HIS A 54 26.50 -37.40 4.67
C HIS A 54 26.12 -37.58 3.18
N ARG A 55 26.35 -38.78 2.65
CA ARG A 55 25.87 -39.20 1.32
C ARG A 55 24.37 -39.52 1.36
N PRO A 56 23.59 -39.18 0.32
CA PRO A 56 22.21 -39.64 0.19
C PRO A 56 22.16 -41.07 -0.39
N GLY A 57 21.32 -41.92 0.21
CA GLY A 57 20.95 -43.22 -0.35
C GLY A 57 19.89 -43.08 -1.45
N PRO A 58 19.76 -44.08 -2.36
CA PRO A 58 18.82 -44.02 -3.48
C PRO A 58 17.36 -44.26 -3.03
N PRO A 59 16.35 -43.76 -3.76
CA PRO A 59 14.95 -44.02 -3.48
C PRO A 59 14.53 -45.40 -4.03
N PRO A 60 13.55 -46.09 -3.42
CA PRO A 60 12.89 -47.23 -4.05
C PRO A 60 11.70 -46.79 -4.92
N ASP A 61 11.63 -47.43 -6.08
CA ASP A 61 10.61 -47.30 -7.12
C ASP A 61 9.26 -47.94 -6.75
N SER A 62 8.20 -47.29 -7.27
CA SER A 62 7.00 -47.83 -7.94
C SER A 62 6.24 -49.05 -7.37
N TRP A 63 4.97 -48.85 -7.00
CA TRP A 63 3.84 -49.78 -7.24
C TRP A 63 2.58 -48.91 -7.45
N ALA A 64 2.05 -48.78 -8.67
CA ALA A 64 1.17 -49.69 -9.42
C ALA A 64 -0.33 -49.49 -9.12
N ALA A 65 -1.07 -49.37 -10.22
CA ALA A 65 -2.47 -49.00 -10.39
C ALA A 65 -3.51 -49.97 -9.79
N GLY A 66 -4.74 -49.46 -9.65
CA GLY A 66 -5.94 -50.26 -9.92
C GLY A 66 -7.16 -49.91 -9.06
N GLY A 67 -8.25 -49.46 -9.69
CA GLY A 67 -9.57 -49.45 -9.05
C GLY A 67 -10.59 -48.51 -9.69
N CYS A 68 -11.42 -49.05 -10.58
CA CYS A 68 -12.51 -48.37 -11.29
C CYS A 68 -13.85 -48.74 -10.64
N CYS A 69 -14.75 -47.77 -10.41
CA CYS A 69 -16.22 -47.95 -10.39
C CYS A 69 -16.96 -46.57 -10.36
N PRO A 70 -18.22 -46.47 -10.81
CA PRO A 70 -18.67 -45.33 -11.63
C PRO A 70 -19.69 -44.35 -11.00
N ARG A 71 -19.73 -43.16 -11.62
CA ARG A 71 -20.82 -42.15 -11.76
C ARG A 71 -21.51 -41.58 -10.51
N LEU A 72 -21.29 -40.28 -10.30
CA LEU A 72 -22.36 -39.29 -10.06
C LEU A 72 -21.95 -37.97 -10.73
N ALA A 73 -22.88 -37.36 -11.45
CA ALA A 73 -22.68 -36.12 -12.18
C ALA A 73 -22.88 -34.94 -11.22
N GLU A 74 -21.78 -34.28 -10.87
CA GLU A 74 -21.78 -32.94 -10.30
C GLU A 74 -21.03 -32.03 -11.26
N ARG A 75 -21.63 -30.90 -11.63
CA ARG A 75 -20.97 -29.86 -12.41
C ARG A 75 -19.88 -29.24 -11.55
N ALA A 76 -18.68 -29.81 -11.63
CA ALA A 76 -17.48 -29.20 -11.10
C ALA A 76 -17.18 -27.93 -11.90
N VAL A 77 -17.21 -26.78 -11.22
CA VAL A 77 -16.50 -25.59 -11.68
C VAL A 77 -15.03 -26.00 -11.76
N SER A 78 -14.48 -26.08 -12.97
CA SER A 78 -13.08 -26.42 -13.16
C SER A 78 -12.23 -25.27 -12.59
N PRO A 79 -11.42 -25.47 -11.53
CA PRO A 79 -10.44 -24.48 -11.16
C PRO A 79 -9.38 -24.53 -12.26
N ALA A 80 -9.41 -23.56 -13.18
CA ALA A 80 -8.28 -23.38 -14.07
C ALA A 80 -7.03 -23.19 -13.19
N PRO A 81 -5.94 -23.93 -13.39
CA PRO A 81 -4.75 -23.74 -12.58
C PRO A 81 -4.24 -22.32 -12.83
N ILE A 82 -4.30 -21.47 -11.80
CA ILE A 82 -3.63 -20.18 -11.78
C ILE A 82 -2.15 -20.48 -12.05
N ARG A 83 -1.67 -20.13 -13.24
CA ARG A 83 -0.30 -20.42 -13.68
C ARG A 83 0.68 -19.74 -12.72
N ARG A 84 1.39 -20.54 -11.91
CA ARG A 84 2.48 -20.06 -11.06
C ARG A 84 3.80 -19.98 -11.85
N ILE A 85 4.65 -19.05 -11.37
CA ILE A 85 6.12 -18.91 -11.57
C ILE A 85 6.56 -18.03 -12.75
N GLY A 86 7.09 -16.84 -12.44
CA GLY A 86 8.53 -16.53 -12.48
C GLY A 86 9.29 -16.60 -13.81
N ASP A 87 8.65 -16.82 -14.96
CA ASP A 87 9.36 -16.85 -16.23
C ASP A 87 8.78 -15.86 -17.24
N ARG A 88 9.67 -14.93 -17.63
CA ARG A 88 9.58 -13.87 -18.65
C ARG A 88 9.08 -12.52 -18.17
N ASP A 89 10.05 -11.62 -18.07
CA ASP A 89 9.88 -10.19 -18.31
C ASP A 89 9.24 -10.01 -19.70
N ARG A 90 7.93 -9.82 -19.73
CA ARG A 90 7.14 -9.60 -20.94
C ARG A 90 7.05 -8.12 -21.31
N ARG A 91 7.87 -7.23 -20.74
CA ARG A 91 7.90 -5.81 -21.14
C ARG A 91 7.92 -5.59 -22.67
N PRO A 92 8.64 -6.41 -23.49
CA PRO A 92 8.61 -6.28 -24.95
C PRO A 92 7.27 -6.69 -25.62
N GLU A 93 6.40 -7.42 -24.92
CA GLU A 93 5.08 -7.88 -25.40
C GLU A 93 3.92 -6.97 -24.91
N LEU A 94 4.18 -6.00 -24.01
CA LEU A 94 3.18 -5.05 -23.49
C LEU A 94 2.77 -3.97 -24.49
N ALA A 95 3.50 -3.86 -25.60
CA ALA A 95 3.16 -2.99 -26.72
C ALA A 95 2.17 -3.70 -27.65
N LEU A 96 0.88 -3.52 -27.44
CA LEU A 96 -0.12 -3.84 -28.46
C LEU A 96 0.06 -2.80 -29.58
N ALA A 97 0.61 -3.23 -30.72
CA ALA A 97 0.90 -2.37 -31.87
C ALA A 97 1.81 -1.14 -31.56
N GLY A 98 2.64 -1.20 -30.51
CA GLY A 98 3.51 -0.08 -30.12
C GLY A 98 2.97 0.82 -28.99
N ALA A 99 1.79 0.51 -28.42
CA ALA A 99 1.20 1.26 -27.32
C ALA A 99 0.90 0.35 -26.11
N PHE A 100 1.13 0.88 -24.91
CA PHE A 100 0.81 0.24 -23.64
C PHE A 100 -0.67 0.44 -23.30
N ASP A 101 -1.41 -0.66 -23.21
CA ASP A 101 -2.87 -0.69 -23.15
C ASP A 101 -3.41 -0.55 -21.70
N SER A 102 -2.83 0.38 -20.94
CA SER A 102 -3.34 0.80 -19.63
C SER A 102 -3.31 2.32 -19.52
N PRO A 103 -4.41 2.95 -19.08
CA PRO A 103 -4.52 4.40 -19.12
C PRO A 103 -3.72 5.10 -18.01
N LEU A 104 -3.36 4.40 -16.93
CA LEU A 104 -2.69 5.02 -15.79
C LEU A 104 -1.99 4.02 -14.86
N ASP A 105 -0.95 4.49 -14.17
CA ASP A 105 -0.35 3.83 -13.00
C ASP A 105 -0.53 4.73 -11.77
N VAL A 106 -1.24 4.25 -10.75
CA VAL A 106 -1.52 5.02 -9.53
C VAL A 106 -0.45 4.93 -8.47
N HIS A 107 0.53 4.04 -8.59
CA HIS A 107 1.39 3.68 -7.46
C HIS A 107 2.86 3.65 -7.86
N LEU A 108 3.56 4.77 -7.63
CA LEU A 108 4.94 5.00 -8.08
C LEU A 108 5.78 5.70 -7.01
N HIS A 109 7.01 5.23 -6.83
CA HIS A 109 7.98 5.74 -5.87
C HIS A 109 9.24 6.23 -6.55
N THR A 110 9.63 7.46 -6.23
CA THR A 110 10.78 8.20 -6.76
C THR A 110 11.81 8.46 -5.65
N LEU A 111 12.81 9.31 -5.93
CA LEU A 111 13.75 9.85 -4.94
C LEU A 111 13.09 10.58 -3.74
N LEU A 112 11.77 10.77 -3.74
CA LEU A 112 11.03 11.30 -2.59
C LEU A 112 10.55 10.22 -1.62
N SER A 113 10.78 8.93 -1.92
CA SER A 113 10.55 7.80 -1.01
C SER A 113 11.87 7.29 -0.43
N PRO A 114 11.87 6.79 0.83
CA PRO A 114 13.10 6.38 1.51
C PRO A 114 13.75 5.10 0.94
N ASP A 115 13.00 4.33 0.16
CA ASP A 115 13.37 3.02 -0.37
C ASP A 115 13.31 2.95 -1.90
N SER A 116 13.26 4.10 -2.58
CA SER A 116 13.38 4.21 -4.03
C SER A 116 14.58 5.06 -4.44
N GLU A 117 15.20 4.66 -5.54
CA GLU A 117 16.33 5.39 -6.15
C GLU A 117 15.95 5.98 -7.52
N VAL A 118 14.65 5.99 -7.88
CA VAL A 118 14.20 6.38 -9.22
C VAL A 118 14.19 7.90 -9.38
N PRO A 119 14.98 8.47 -10.32
CA PRO A 119 14.93 9.91 -10.60
C PRO A 119 13.54 10.39 -11.03
N LEU A 120 13.23 11.63 -10.69
CA LEU A 120 11.89 12.22 -10.79
C LEU A 120 11.31 12.27 -12.21
N ASP A 121 12.18 12.38 -13.21
CA ASP A 121 11.85 12.49 -14.64
C ASP A 121 11.70 11.12 -15.33
N VAL A 122 12.10 10.02 -14.68
CA VAL A 122 12.11 8.69 -15.29
C VAL A 122 10.71 8.16 -15.56
N TYR A 123 9.79 8.17 -14.58
CA TYR A 123 8.43 7.70 -14.84
C TYR A 123 7.67 8.57 -15.84
N PRO A 124 7.75 9.91 -15.81
CA PRO A 124 7.19 10.72 -16.87
C PRO A 124 7.71 10.36 -18.27
N ALA A 125 9.03 10.15 -18.41
CA ALA A 125 9.63 9.75 -19.67
C ALA A 125 9.16 8.35 -20.12
N LEU A 126 9.09 7.38 -19.20
CA LEU A 126 8.60 6.03 -19.49
C LEU A 126 7.12 6.01 -19.87
N ALA A 127 6.29 6.79 -19.17
CA ALA A 127 4.86 6.90 -19.47
C ALA A 127 4.64 7.40 -20.90
N ILE A 128 5.34 8.47 -21.30
CA ILE A 128 5.27 9.00 -22.67
C ILE A 128 5.79 7.97 -23.68
N ALA A 129 6.90 7.31 -23.39
CA ALA A 129 7.47 6.30 -24.29
C ALA A 129 6.54 5.10 -24.50
N LEU A 130 5.73 4.77 -23.49
CA LEU A 130 4.75 3.69 -23.53
C LEU A 130 3.35 4.15 -24.01
N GLY A 131 3.13 5.46 -24.18
CA GLY A 131 1.82 6.01 -24.55
C GLY A 131 0.80 6.01 -23.41
N MET A 132 1.24 5.92 -22.15
CA MET A 132 0.40 6.05 -20.98
C MET A 132 0.07 7.53 -20.74
N PRO A 133 -1.22 7.94 -20.76
CA PRO A 133 -1.59 9.35 -20.70
C PRO A 133 -1.53 9.97 -19.31
N ARG A 134 -1.52 9.17 -18.24
CA ARG A 134 -1.55 9.65 -16.86
C ARG A 134 -0.72 8.80 -15.90
N ILE A 135 -0.05 9.42 -14.94
CA ILE A 135 0.58 8.74 -13.80
C ILE A 135 0.28 9.46 -12.49
N ALA A 136 0.33 8.75 -11.36
CA ALA A 136 0.38 9.37 -10.04
C ALA A 136 1.72 9.04 -9.36
N LEU A 137 2.43 10.09 -8.91
CA LEU A 137 3.59 9.92 -8.04
C LEU A 137 3.08 9.83 -6.61
N THR A 138 3.19 8.66 -5.98
CA THR A 138 2.61 8.35 -4.66
C THR A 138 3.71 7.99 -3.67
N ASP A 139 4.77 8.78 -3.66
CA ASP A 139 5.87 8.59 -2.74
C ASP A 139 5.41 8.44 -1.29
N HIS A 140 6.14 7.63 -0.51
CA HIS A 140 5.79 7.30 0.88
C HIS A 140 5.72 8.54 1.77
N LEU A 141 4.78 8.54 2.70
CA LEU A 141 4.72 9.43 3.85
C LEU A 141 4.35 8.62 5.09
N ASP A 142 5.25 8.62 6.07
CA ASP A 142 5.06 7.92 7.34
C ASP A 142 4.70 8.91 8.46
N PHE A 143 4.09 8.42 9.54
CA PHE A 143 3.78 9.23 10.72
C PHE A 143 4.51 8.78 11.98
N ASP A 144 5.09 7.56 11.99
CA ASP A 144 6.03 7.17 13.03
C ASP A 144 7.31 8.02 12.91
N PRO A 145 7.64 8.86 13.92
CA PRO A 145 8.79 9.77 13.85
C PRO A 145 10.14 9.05 13.80
N ARG A 146 10.17 7.73 13.99
CA ARG A 146 11.36 6.90 13.86
C ARG A 146 11.60 6.44 12.42
N GLU A 147 10.59 6.51 11.55
CA GLU A 147 10.69 6.18 10.13
C GLU A 147 11.28 7.36 9.34
N VAL A 148 12.09 7.06 8.33
CA VAL A 148 12.72 8.10 7.50
C VAL A 148 11.66 8.89 6.72
N GLY A 149 10.61 8.21 6.24
CA GLY A 149 9.52 8.83 5.49
C GLY A 149 8.66 9.80 6.30
N ALA A 150 8.83 9.90 7.62
CA ALA A 150 8.14 10.90 8.44
C ALA A 150 8.64 12.33 8.23
N THR A 151 9.86 12.48 7.70
CA THR A 151 10.45 13.79 7.42
C THR A 151 10.92 13.94 5.97
N LEU A 152 11.00 12.83 5.22
CA LEU A 152 11.42 12.85 3.83
C LEU A 152 10.37 13.52 2.94
N ALA A 153 10.82 14.48 2.14
CA ALA A 153 10.01 15.21 1.17
C ALA A 153 8.70 15.77 1.77
N PRO A 154 8.75 16.85 2.57
CA PRO A 154 7.55 17.52 3.04
C PRO A 154 6.61 17.89 1.89
N HIS A 155 5.31 18.04 2.18
CA HIS A 155 4.28 18.29 1.16
C HIS A 155 4.66 19.38 0.15
N GLN A 156 5.18 20.53 0.62
CA GLN A 156 5.59 21.64 -0.24
C GLN A 156 6.66 21.24 -1.26
N GLN A 157 7.63 20.39 -0.88
CA GLN A 157 8.64 19.88 -1.81
C GLN A 157 8.02 18.99 -2.89
N ARG A 158 7.01 18.17 -2.53
CA ARG A 158 6.28 17.32 -3.48
C ARG A 158 5.50 18.17 -4.48
N VAL A 159 4.82 19.22 -4.00
CA VAL A 159 4.13 20.19 -4.86
C VAL A 159 5.10 20.84 -5.85
N GLU A 160 6.20 21.39 -5.37
CA GLU A 160 7.20 22.06 -6.23
C GLU A 160 7.79 21.11 -7.27
N THR A 161 8.03 19.86 -6.88
CA THR A 161 8.55 18.81 -7.75
C THR A 161 7.54 18.45 -8.85
N VAL A 162 6.30 18.12 -8.49
CA VAL A 162 5.27 17.75 -9.47
C VAL A 162 4.96 18.92 -10.40
N GLU A 163 4.91 20.15 -9.89
CA GLU A 163 4.72 21.35 -10.72
C GLU A 163 5.89 21.58 -11.68
N ALA A 164 7.13 21.25 -11.29
CA ALA A 164 8.27 21.29 -12.20
C ALA A 164 8.15 20.25 -13.32
N LEU A 165 7.78 19.01 -12.98
CA LEU A 165 7.55 17.96 -13.96
C LEU A 165 6.39 18.31 -14.90
N ARG A 166 5.27 18.85 -14.39
CA ARG A 166 4.15 19.33 -15.21
C ARG A 166 4.59 20.38 -16.23
N ARG A 167 5.46 21.32 -15.84
CA ARG A 167 6.02 22.32 -16.77
C ARG A 167 6.94 21.70 -17.82
N GLU A 168 7.75 20.74 -17.44
CA GLU A 168 8.72 20.08 -18.33
C GLU A 168 8.05 19.15 -19.35
N PHE A 169 7.09 18.36 -18.89
CA PHE A 169 6.40 17.38 -19.72
C PHE A 169 5.19 17.98 -20.47
N GLY A 170 4.59 19.04 -19.93
CA GLY A 170 3.49 19.77 -20.55
C GLY A 170 2.29 18.88 -20.84
N ASP A 171 1.60 19.13 -21.96
CA ASP A 171 0.39 18.38 -22.35
C ASP A 171 0.66 16.95 -22.84
N ARG A 172 1.91 16.47 -22.76
CA ARG A 172 2.27 15.10 -23.19
C ARG A 172 1.87 14.04 -22.18
N LEU A 173 1.71 14.42 -20.91
CA LEU A 173 1.43 13.51 -19.81
C LEU A 173 0.74 14.26 -18.67
N GLU A 174 -0.33 13.68 -18.15
CA GLU A 174 -0.93 14.13 -16.91
C GLU A 174 -0.21 13.51 -15.71
N ILE A 175 0.32 14.34 -14.83
CA ILE A 175 1.05 13.90 -13.63
C ILE A 175 0.24 14.33 -12.41
N LEU A 176 -0.26 13.36 -11.65
CA LEU A 176 -0.99 13.61 -10.40
C LEU A 176 -0.02 13.72 -9.23
N LEU A 177 -0.24 14.73 -8.36
CA LEU A 177 0.39 14.80 -7.05
C LEU A 177 -0.33 13.83 -6.12
N GLY A 178 0.20 12.61 -6.04
CA GLY A 178 -0.28 11.58 -5.14
C GLY A 178 0.51 11.52 -3.83
N VAL A 179 0.07 10.63 -2.93
CA VAL A 179 0.83 10.20 -1.75
C VAL A 179 0.37 8.82 -1.33
N GLU A 180 1.30 7.95 -0.96
CA GLU A 180 0.99 6.74 -0.20
C GLU A 180 1.33 6.99 1.27
N ILE A 181 0.31 6.93 2.13
CA ILE A 181 0.46 7.14 3.57
C ILE A 181 0.43 5.79 4.28
N SER A 182 1.44 5.55 5.10
CA SER A 182 1.42 4.45 6.07
C SER A 182 0.36 4.72 7.13
N TYR A 183 -0.75 3.99 7.07
CA TYR A 183 -1.81 4.06 8.07
C TYR A 183 -1.47 3.18 9.28
N GLU A 184 -1.44 3.83 10.44
CA GLU A 184 -1.48 3.19 11.74
C GLU A 184 -2.52 3.91 12.59
N ARG A 185 -3.40 3.18 13.27
CA ARG A 185 -4.49 3.75 14.10
C ARG A 185 -3.98 4.78 15.11
N GLN A 186 -2.78 4.56 15.64
CA GLN A 186 -2.17 5.46 16.61
C GLN A 186 -1.85 6.86 16.06
N TYR A 187 -1.74 7.00 14.72
CA TYR A 187 -1.47 8.26 14.03
C TYR A 187 -2.65 8.77 13.20
N GLU A 188 -3.85 8.18 13.34
CA GLU A 188 -5.00 8.55 12.52
C GLU A 188 -5.36 10.04 12.64
N ALA A 189 -5.26 10.62 13.84
CA ALA A 189 -5.59 12.02 14.07
C ALA A 189 -4.62 12.95 13.34
N GLU A 190 -3.33 12.61 13.35
CA GLU A 190 -2.26 13.31 12.66
C GLU A 190 -2.40 13.19 11.14
N ILE A 191 -2.69 11.98 10.63
CA ILE A 191 -2.97 11.75 9.21
C ILE A 191 -4.16 12.59 8.76
N ARG A 192 -5.24 12.61 9.55
CA ARG A 192 -6.45 13.39 9.26
C ARG A 192 -6.15 14.89 9.20
N GLU A 193 -5.38 15.41 10.14
CA GLU A 193 -4.99 16.82 10.15
C GLU A 193 -4.07 17.18 8.98
N HIS A 194 -3.14 16.29 8.63
CA HIS A 194 -2.28 16.45 7.46
C HIS A 194 -3.10 16.50 6.17
N LEU A 195 -4.01 15.56 5.93
CA LEU A 195 -4.85 15.53 4.73
C LEU A 195 -5.87 16.69 4.69
N ARG A 196 -6.24 17.25 5.84
CA ARG A 196 -7.06 18.45 5.92
C ARG A 196 -6.30 19.67 5.40
N THR A 197 -5.04 19.81 5.78
CA THR A 197 -4.19 20.99 5.52
C THR A 197 -3.43 20.91 4.19
N ASN A 198 -3.07 19.71 3.75
CA ASN A 198 -2.29 19.45 2.54
C ASN A 198 -3.16 18.78 1.48
N LYS A 199 -3.12 19.29 0.25
CA LYS A 199 -3.94 18.78 -0.86
C LYS A 199 -3.13 17.86 -1.77
N TYR A 200 -3.75 16.73 -2.12
CA TYR A 200 -3.27 15.74 -3.05
C TYR A 200 -4.37 15.43 -4.06
N ASP A 201 -3.95 15.17 -5.30
CA ASP A 201 -4.84 14.75 -6.38
C ASP A 201 -5.34 13.32 -6.15
N LEU A 202 -4.56 12.51 -5.44
CA LEU A 202 -4.85 11.11 -5.11
C LEU A 202 -4.19 10.70 -3.78
N THR A 203 -4.89 9.94 -2.93
CA THR A 203 -4.32 9.37 -1.70
C THR A 203 -4.47 7.85 -1.63
N ILE A 204 -3.36 7.17 -1.35
CA ILE A 204 -3.33 5.74 -1.03
C ILE A 204 -3.09 5.61 0.48
N GLY A 205 -3.91 4.79 1.14
CA GLY A 205 -3.68 4.36 2.51
C GLY A 205 -3.20 2.92 2.54
N SER A 206 -2.05 2.67 3.16
CA SER A 206 -1.39 1.37 3.17
C SER A 206 -0.99 0.98 4.59
N VAL A 207 -1.09 -0.31 4.92
CA VAL A 207 -0.59 -0.82 6.21
C VAL A 207 0.81 -1.39 5.99
N HIS A 208 1.82 -0.60 6.36
CA HIS A 208 3.21 -1.03 6.31
C HIS A 208 3.66 -1.61 7.65
N PRO A 209 4.51 -2.65 7.65
CA PRO A 209 5.13 -3.10 8.89
C PRO A 209 6.13 -2.07 9.43
N GLY A 210 5.68 -1.26 10.38
CA GLY A 210 6.53 -0.31 11.08
C GLY A 210 7.63 -0.96 11.93
N ILE A 211 8.40 -0.12 12.63
CA ILE A 211 9.56 -0.52 13.43
C ILE A 211 9.27 -1.61 14.48
N ASP A 212 8.09 -1.66 15.08
CA ASP A 212 7.75 -2.68 16.09
C ASP A 212 6.89 -3.82 15.54
N SER A 213 6.58 -3.79 14.24
CA SER A 213 5.69 -4.77 13.63
C SER A 213 6.31 -6.19 13.62
N PRO A 214 5.52 -7.24 13.94
CA PRO A 214 5.97 -8.62 13.78
C PRO A 214 6.06 -9.05 12.32
N PHE A 215 5.45 -8.29 11.40
CA PHE A 215 5.39 -8.60 9.97
C PHE A 215 6.65 -8.13 9.24
N LYS A 216 7.80 -8.73 9.54
CA LYS A 216 9.07 -8.39 8.88
C LYS A 216 9.66 -9.57 8.17
N ARG A 217 10.28 -9.33 7.01
CA ARG A 217 10.94 -10.39 6.23
C ARG A 217 12.02 -11.10 7.04
N ALA A 218 12.77 -10.36 7.84
CA ALA A 218 13.78 -10.92 8.75
C ALA A 218 13.19 -11.80 9.87
N LEU A 219 11.89 -11.64 10.16
CA LEU A 219 11.14 -12.38 11.19
C LEU A 219 10.22 -13.44 10.59
N ALA A 220 10.29 -13.71 9.27
CA ALA A 220 9.38 -14.64 8.60
C ALA A 220 9.39 -16.04 9.26
N ALA A 221 10.55 -16.50 9.75
CA ALA A 221 10.70 -17.80 10.42
C ALA A 221 9.89 -17.91 11.73
N ASN A 222 9.52 -16.80 12.36
CA ASN A 222 8.70 -16.81 13.56
C ASN A 222 7.27 -17.31 13.26
N TRP A 223 6.85 -17.30 12.00
CA TRP A 223 5.52 -17.77 11.58
C TRP A 223 5.46 -19.29 11.33
N ALA A 224 6.53 -20.03 11.60
CA ALA A 224 6.53 -21.48 11.48
C ALA A 224 5.53 -22.13 12.44
N GLY A 225 4.55 -22.86 11.91
CA GLY A 225 3.51 -23.53 12.70
C GLY A 225 2.36 -22.63 13.16
N HIS A 226 2.36 -21.35 12.75
CA HIS A 226 1.23 -20.45 12.95
C HIS A 226 0.08 -20.77 12.00
N ASP A 227 -1.12 -20.42 12.44
CA ASP A 227 -2.32 -20.47 11.59
C ASP A 227 -2.46 -19.15 10.82
N VAL A 228 -3.09 -19.19 9.64
CA VAL A 228 -3.32 -17.98 8.83
C VAL A 228 -4.12 -16.91 9.59
N HIS A 229 -5.01 -17.31 10.50
CA HIS A 229 -5.81 -16.38 11.31
C HIS A 229 -4.98 -15.60 12.34
N ASP A 230 -3.75 -16.01 12.62
CA ASP A 230 -2.82 -15.21 13.45
C ASP A 230 -2.42 -13.90 12.74
N THR A 231 -2.72 -13.76 11.45
CA THR A 231 -2.54 -12.51 10.68
C THR A 231 -3.74 -11.56 10.75
N ALA A 232 -4.85 -11.94 11.40
CA ALA A 232 -6.05 -11.11 11.54
C ALA A 232 -5.81 -9.67 12.03
N PRO A 233 -4.85 -9.39 12.96
CA PRO A 233 -4.56 -8.02 13.37
C PRO A 233 -4.13 -7.10 12.21
N TYR A 234 -3.47 -7.64 11.18
CA TYR A 234 -3.11 -6.86 9.99
C TYR A 234 -4.36 -6.44 9.21
N PHE A 235 -5.27 -7.38 8.93
CA PHE A 235 -6.52 -7.07 8.22
C PHE A 235 -7.43 -6.13 9.02
N ALA A 236 -7.42 -6.23 10.35
CA ALA A 236 -8.12 -5.27 11.20
C ALA A 236 -7.54 -3.85 11.06
N GLU A 237 -6.23 -3.70 10.91
CA GLU A 237 -5.60 -2.40 10.67
C GLU A 237 -5.97 -1.82 9.30
N VAL A 238 -5.96 -2.67 8.27
CA VAL A 238 -6.39 -2.29 6.91
C VAL A 238 -7.86 -1.86 6.92
N GLN A 239 -8.73 -2.62 7.57
CA GLN A 239 -10.15 -2.28 7.71
C GLN A 239 -10.33 -0.92 8.40
N ALA A 240 -9.61 -0.64 9.48
CA ALA A 240 -9.69 0.65 10.15
C ALA A 240 -9.21 1.80 9.25
N GLY A 241 -8.14 1.58 8.47
CA GLY A 241 -7.67 2.55 7.48
C GLY A 241 -8.75 2.91 6.46
N ILE A 242 -9.51 1.92 5.98
CA ILE A 242 -10.64 2.14 5.08
C ILE A 242 -11.79 2.88 5.78
N GLU A 243 -12.19 2.40 6.96
CA GLU A 243 -13.30 2.97 7.75
C GLU A 243 -13.02 4.41 8.24
N SER A 244 -11.75 4.81 8.32
CA SER A 244 -11.34 6.18 8.66
C SER A 244 -11.85 7.24 7.67
N GLY A 245 -12.13 6.81 6.42
CA GLY A 245 -12.58 7.66 5.32
C GLY A 245 -11.51 8.63 4.80
N LEU A 246 -10.24 8.37 5.07
CA LEU A 246 -9.13 9.27 4.77
C LEU A 246 -8.56 9.12 3.35
N PHE A 247 -8.73 7.96 2.72
CA PHE A 247 -8.01 7.60 1.50
C PHE A 247 -8.94 7.37 0.30
N ASP A 248 -8.47 7.75 -0.89
CA ASP A 248 -9.15 7.42 -2.14
C ASP A 248 -8.99 5.94 -2.50
N ILE A 249 -7.84 5.35 -2.16
CA ILE A 249 -7.43 3.98 -2.50
C ILE A 249 -6.88 3.28 -1.24
N VAL A 250 -7.17 1.99 -1.06
CA VAL A 250 -6.40 1.11 -0.16
C VAL A 250 -5.28 0.44 -0.94
N GLY A 251 -4.03 0.62 -0.49
CA GLY A 251 -2.86 -0.03 -1.09
C GLY A 251 -2.74 -1.49 -0.65
N HIS A 252 -2.25 -2.35 -1.55
CA HIS A 252 -1.86 -3.76 -1.32
C HIS A 252 -2.49 -4.44 -0.07
N MET A 253 -3.83 -4.53 -0.01
CA MET A 253 -4.59 -4.77 1.23
C MET A 253 -4.27 -6.08 2.01
N ASP A 254 -3.58 -7.04 1.41
CA ASP A 254 -3.14 -8.30 2.02
C ASP A 254 -1.61 -8.48 1.94
N TYR A 255 -0.86 -7.36 1.96
CA TYR A 255 0.61 -7.30 1.92
C TYR A 255 1.29 -8.18 2.97
N VAL A 256 0.60 -8.48 4.07
CA VAL A 256 1.05 -9.40 5.12
C VAL A 256 1.57 -10.73 4.56
N ARG A 257 1.00 -11.21 3.45
CA ARG A 257 1.45 -12.42 2.74
C ARG A 257 2.95 -12.38 2.39
N LYS A 258 3.51 -11.19 2.10
CA LYS A 258 4.95 -10.98 1.84
C LYS A 258 5.83 -11.39 3.02
N TYR A 259 5.33 -11.19 4.24
CA TYR A 259 6.13 -11.25 5.46
C TYR A 259 6.03 -12.58 6.19
N VAL A 260 4.94 -13.33 5.98
CA VAL A 260 4.71 -14.65 6.58
C VAL A 260 5.13 -15.82 5.66
N TYR A 261 5.38 -15.54 4.38
CA TYR A 261 5.82 -16.55 3.41
C TYR A 261 7.27 -17.04 3.66
N PRO A 262 7.57 -18.35 3.58
CA PRO A 262 6.73 -19.44 3.08
C PRO A 262 5.97 -20.21 4.18
N PHE A 263 6.01 -19.74 5.42
CA PHE A 263 5.50 -20.50 6.57
C PHE A 263 3.98 -20.50 6.64
N ILE A 264 3.36 -19.39 6.23
CA ILE A 264 1.95 -19.32 5.86
C ILE A 264 1.93 -19.01 4.36
N ASP A 265 1.51 -19.98 3.55
CA ASP A 265 1.57 -19.90 2.10
C ASP A 265 0.27 -19.36 1.48
N THR A 266 0.29 -19.09 0.18
CA THR A 266 -0.87 -18.52 -0.52
C THR A 266 -2.15 -19.37 -0.38
N PRO A 267 -2.11 -20.72 -0.53
CA PRO A 267 -3.28 -21.57 -0.28
C PRO A 267 -3.91 -21.41 1.10
N ALA A 268 -3.13 -21.15 2.16
CA ALA A 268 -3.69 -20.90 3.47
C ALA A 268 -4.57 -19.64 3.50
N PHE A 269 -4.13 -18.54 2.86
CA PHE A 269 -4.95 -17.34 2.70
C PHE A 269 -6.12 -17.55 1.74
N GLU A 270 -5.94 -18.35 0.67
CA GLU A 270 -7.02 -18.68 -0.25
C GLU A 270 -8.16 -19.43 0.46
N ALA A 271 -7.83 -20.25 1.46
CA ALA A 271 -8.78 -21.00 2.28
C ALA A 271 -9.42 -20.21 3.44
N ALA A 272 -9.04 -18.94 3.64
CA ALA A 272 -9.51 -18.10 4.76
C ALA A 272 -10.17 -16.78 4.27
N PRO A 273 -11.26 -16.86 3.48
CA PRO A 273 -11.94 -15.67 2.97
C PRO A 273 -12.50 -14.76 4.06
N ASP A 274 -12.78 -15.29 5.24
CA ASP A 274 -13.25 -14.56 6.40
C ASP A 274 -12.23 -13.52 6.93
N LEU A 275 -10.94 -13.65 6.59
CA LEU A 275 -9.93 -12.64 6.91
C LEU A 275 -10.06 -11.36 6.06
N TYR A 276 -10.40 -11.48 4.77
CA TYR A 276 -10.41 -10.34 3.85
C TYR A 276 -11.82 -9.90 3.44
N GLU A 277 -12.86 -10.73 3.57
CA GLU A 277 -14.23 -10.31 3.25
C GLU A 277 -14.72 -9.09 4.05
N PRO A 278 -14.42 -8.92 5.35
CA PRO A 278 -14.75 -7.70 6.08
C PRO A 278 -14.10 -6.44 5.47
N VAL A 279 -12.85 -6.56 5.04
CA VAL A 279 -12.13 -5.48 4.33
C VAL A 279 -12.83 -5.12 3.03
N LEU A 280 -13.23 -6.12 2.23
CA LEU A 280 -13.96 -5.90 0.98
C LEU A 280 -15.30 -5.20 1.19
N LYS A 281 -16.03 -5.53 2.27
CA LYS A 281 -17.29 -4.86 2.62
C LYS A 281 -17.06 -3.41 3.03
N ALA A 282 -16.03 -3.14 3.83
CA ALA A 282 -15.67 -1.78 4.22
C ALA A 282 -15.36 -0.90 2.98
N LEU A 283 -14.67 -1.45 1.97
CA LEU A 283 -14.40 -0.72 0.71
C LEU A 283 -15.69 -0.31 -0.02
N ILE A 284 -16.71 -1.18 -0.03
CA ILE A 284 -18.00 -0.88 -0.65
C ILE A 284 -18.74 0.19 0.14
N GLU A 285 -18.75 0.08 1.47
CA GLU A 285 -19.46 1.00 2.37
C GLU A 285 -18.88 2.41 2.33
N THR A 286 -17.56 2.57 2.31
CA THR A 286 -16.89 3.88 2.28
C THR A 286 -16.77 4.43 0.86
N GLY A 287 -16.67 3.53 -0.13
CA GLY A 287 -16.33 3.84 -1.51
C GLY A 287 -14.84 4.11 -1.72
N THR A 288 -13.97 3.65 -0.80
CA THR A 288 -12.52 3.60 -1.04
C THR A 288 -12.23 2.57 -2.13
N ALA A 289 -11.37 2.92 -3.09
CA ALA A 289 -11.04 2.05 -4.20
C ALA A 289 -10.11 0.91 -3.76
N LEU A 290 -10.34 -0.29 -4.30
CA LEU A 290 -9.43 -1.42 -4.18
C LEU A 290 -8.25 -1.23 -5.15
N GLU A 291 -7.02 -1.37 -4.68
CA GLU A 291 -5.87 -1.50 -5.56
C GLU A 291 -5.63 -2.95 -5.97
N ILE A 292 -5.46 -3.21 -7.28
CA ILE A 292 -4.69 -4.35 -7.77
C ILE A 292 -3.23 -3.91 -7.87
N ASN A 293 -2.46 -4.26 -6.85
CA ASN A 293 -1.05 -3.95 -6.77
C ASN A 293 -0.25 -5.08 -7.43
N THR A 294 0.42 -4.74 -8.53
CA THR A 294 1.13 -5.72 -9.35
C THR A 294 2.49 -6.10 -8.76
N SER A 295 2.96 -5.42 -7.70
CA SER A 295 4.20 -5.76 -7.02
C SER A 295 4.19 -7.15 -6.41
N GLY A 296 3.01 -7.68 -6.05
CA GLY A 296 2.87 -9.04 -5.52
C GLY A 296 3.42 -10.12 -6.46
N TRP A 297 3.32 -9.93 -7.78
CA TRP A 297 3.93 -10.85 -8.75
C TRP A 297 5.46 -10.82 -8.77
N ARG A 298 6.09 -9.73 -8.29
CA ARG A 298 7.55 -9.65 -8.09
C ARG A 298 7.99 -10.31 -6.78
N GLN A 299 7.08 -10.57 -5.86
CA GLN A 299 7.38 -11.17 -4.56
C GLN A 299 7.44 -12.69 -4.64
N ARG A 300 7.96 -13.32 -3.57
CA ARG A 300 8.08 -14.79 -3.46
C ARG A 300 6.73 -15.52 -3.49
N THR A 301 5.64 -14.82 -3.20
CA THR A 301 4.27 -15.34 -3.30
C THR A 301 3.84 -15.57 -4.75
N GLY A 302 4.35 -14.76 -5.70
CA GLY A 302 4.06 -14.90 -7.13
C GLY A 302 2.60 -14.60 -7.51
N VAL A 303 1.89 -13.82 -6.70
CA VAL A 303 0.45 -13.51 -6.78
C VAL A 303 0.26 -12.03 -6.45
N PRO A 304 -0.62 -11.26 -7.14
CA PRO A 304 -0.75 -9.81 -6.90
C PRO A 304 -1.33 -9.54 -5.51
N TYR A 305 -1.41 -8.29 -5.10
CA TYR A 305 -2.21 -7.88 -3.93
C TYR A 305 -3.48 -7.17 -4.42
N PRO A 306 -4.69 -7.56 -3.99
CA PRO A 306 -4.98 -8.76 -3.21
C PRO A 306 -4.89 -10.06 -4.02
N LEU A 307 -5.16 -11.20 -3.36
CA LEU A 307 -5.43 -12.47 -4.03
C LEU A 307 -6.45 -12.27 -5.19
N PRO A 308 -6.27 -12.92 -6.35
CA PRO A 308 -7.23 -12.85 -7.46
C PRO A 308 -8.67 -13.17 -7.04
N GLN A 309 -8.86 -14.20 -6.20
CA GLN A 309 -10.18 -14.56 -5.68
C GLN A 309 -10.84 -13.45 -4.85
N ALA A 310 -10.06 -12.60 -4.18
CA ALA A 310 -10.59 -11.45 -3.46
C ALA A 310 -11.10 -10.36 -4.42
N VAL A 311 -10.47 -10.21 -5.60
CA VAL A 311 -10.94 -9.29 -6.66
C VAL A 311 -12.28 -9.77 -7.23
N HIS A 312 -12.41 -11.06 -7.56
CA HIS A 312 -13.70 -11.63 -7.97
C HIS A 312 -14.76 -11.44 -6.88
N ARG A 313 -14.39 -11.75 -5.64
CA ARG A 313 -15.30 -11.61 -4.50
C ARG A 313 -15.74 -10.17 -4.27
N TYR A 314 -14.83 -9.21 -4.42
CA TYR A 314 -15.14 -7.79 -4.34
C TYR A 314 -16.21 -7.41 -5.37
N ARG A 315 -16.07 -7.87 -6.61
CA ARG A 315 -17.08 -7.64 -7.65
C ARG A 315 -18.42 -8.29 -7.32
N GLU A 316 -18.42 -9.56 -6.88
CA GLU A 316 -19.65 -10.28 -6.49
C GLU A 316 -20.43 -9.59 -5.38
N LEU A 317 -19.72 -8.95 -4.44
CA LEU A 317 -20.31 -8.20 -3.34
C LEU A 317 -20.86 -6.83 -3.76
N GLY A 318 -20.63 -6.40 -5.00
CA GLY A 318 -21.08 -5.11 -5.52
C GLY A 318 -19.98 -4.04 -5.57
N GLY A 319 -18.71 -4.43 -5.51
CA GLY A 319 -17.58 -3.51 -5.67
C GLY A 319 -17.56 -2.82 -7.04
N GLU A 320 -17.28 -1.51 -7.02
CA GLU A 320 -17.27 -0.64 -8.19
C GLU A 320 -15.96 0.12 -8.37
N TYR A 321 -15.28 0.47 -7.27
CA TYR A 321 -14.08 1.32 -7.31
C TYR A 321 -12.84 0.44 -7.22
N ILE A 322 -12.11 0.35 -8.33
CA ILE A 322 -10.90 -0.46 -8.43
C ILE A 322 -9.87 0.23 -9.33
N VAL A 323 -8.60 0.15 -8.96
CA VAL A 323 -7.47 0.75 -9.69
C VAL A 323 -6.32 -0.24 -9.80
N THR A 324 -5.32 0.08 -10.62
CA THR A 324 -4.09 -0.72 -10.76
C THR A 324 -2.87 0.14 -10.47
N GLY A 325 -1.95 -0.38 -9.65
CA GLY A 325 -0.70 0.27 -9.29
C GLY A 325 0.48 -0.69 -9.40
N SER A 326 1.63 -0.22 -9.89
CA SER A 326 2.82 -1.07 -10.03
C SER A 326 3.68 -1.13 -8.77
N ASP A 327 3.55 -0.13 -7.89
CA ASP A 327 4.38 0.03 -6.68
C ASP A 327 5.88 -0.02 -7.09
N ALA A 328 6.18 0.72 -8.15
CA ALA A 328 7.50 0.74 -8.74
C ALA A 328 8.45 1.58 -7.89
N HIS A 329 9.55 0.94 -7.46
CA HIS A 329 10.69 1.56 -6.78
C HIS A 329 11.97 1.46 -7.64
N GLN A 330 11.83 0.95 -8.87
CA GLN A 330 12.89 0.85 -9.86
C GLN A 330 12.30 1.17 -11.23
N PRO A 331 13.07 1.75 -12.17
CA PRO A 331 12.55 2.10 -13.50
C PRO A 331 11.97 0.88 -14.22
N ASP A 332 12.61 -0.27 -14.06
CA ASP A 332 12.21 -1.53 -14.69
C ASP A 332 10.90 -2.11 -14.13
N TRP A 333 10.41 -1.62 -13.00
CA TRP A 333 9.15 -2.07 -12.38
C TRP A 333 7.95 -1.25 -12.83
N PHE A 334 8.17 -0.13 -13.53
CA PHE A 334 7.12 0.73 -14.05
C PHE A 334 6.11 -0.08 -14.87
N ALA A 335 4.84 -0.04 -14.44
CA ALA A 335 3.73 -0.72 -15.10
C ALA A 335 3.93 -2.25 -15.33
N MET A 336 4.85 -2.86 -14.57
CA MET A 336 5.17 -4.28 -14.71
C MET A 336 3.95 -5.14 -14.33
N ASN A 337 3.64 -6.16 -15.13
CA ASN A 337 2.49 -7.06 -14.97
C ASN A 337 1.09 -6.40 -15.11
N PHE A 338 0.99 -5.22 -15.73
CA PHE A 338 -0.32 -4.60 -15.98
C PHE A 338 -1.18 -5.37 -16.98
N ASP A 339 -0.58 -6.12 -17.91
CA ASP A 339 -1.26 -7.10 -18.75
C ASP A 339 -2.06 -8.11 -17.91
N ARG A 340 -1.43 -8.63 -16.86
CA ARG A 340 -2.05 -9.59 -15.93
C ARG A 340 -3.11 -8.93 -15.05
N ALA A 341 -2.89 -7.69 -14.63
CA ALA A 341 -3.89 -6.92 -13.88
C ALA A 341 -5.14 -6.66 -14.73
N ARG A 342 -4.95 -6.27 -16.01
CA ARG A 342 -6.02 -6.11 -16.99
C ARG A 342 -6.79 -7.41 -17.23
N GLU A 343 -6.10 -8.53 -17.42
CA GLU A 343 -6.75 -9.84 -17.53
C GLU A 343 -7.60 -10.17 -16.30
N LEU A 344 -7.07 -9.94 -15.10
CA LEU A 344 -7.80 -10.17 -13.85
C LEU A 344 -9.03 -9.26 -13.72
N LEU A 345 -8.91 -7.98 -14.08
CA LEU A 345 -10.03 -7.04 -14.06
C LEU A 345 -11.15 -7.47 -15.02
N LEU A 346 -10.80 -7.81 -16.27
CA LEU A 346 -11.75 -8.23 -17.29
C LEU A 346 -12.43 -9.55 -16.91
N ASP A 347 -11.67 -10.52 -16.38
CA ASP A 347 -12.19 -11.81 -15.92
C ASP A 347 -13.12 -11.64 -14.70
N ALA A 348 -12.81 -10.69 -13.82
CA ALA A 348 -13.69 -10.33 -12.71
C ALA A 348 -14.93 -9.54 -13.15
N GLY A 349 -14.97 -9.00 -14.37
CA GLY A 349 -16.12 -8.24 -14.91
C GLY A 349 -16.10 -6.75 -14.61
N PHE A 350 -14.91 -6.16 -14.47
CA PHE A 350 -14.70 -4.72 -14.48
C PHE A 350 -14.46 -4.20 -15.90
N GLU A 351 -15.03 -3.04 -16.21
CA GLU A 351 -14.96 -2.40 -17.54
C GLU A 351 -14.16 -1.09 -17.53
N GLU A 352 -13.84 -0.57 -16.34
CA GLU A 352 -13.07 0.66 -16.16
C GLU A 352 -12.31 0.64 -14.82
N LEU A 353 -11.24 1.43 -14.76
CA LEU A 353 -10.61 1.83 -13.50
C LEU A 353 -11.39 3.00 -12.90
N ALA A 354 -11.55 3.03 -11.57
CA ALA A 354 -12.34 4.07 -10.93
C ALA A 354 -11.96 4.29 -9.47
N THR A 355 -11.95 5.55 -9.07
CA THR A 355 -12.14 5.97 -7.67
C THR A 355 -13.49 6.67 -7.54
N LYS A 356 -14.03 6.73 -6.32
CA LYS A 356 -15.24 7.51 -6.03
C LYS A 356 -15.10 8.98 -6.45
N ARG A 357 -13.90 9.55 -6.27
CA ARG A 357 -13.57 10.93 -6.67
C ARG A 357 -13.69 11.12 -8.19
N TRP A 358 -13.04 10.27 -8.97
CA TRP A 358 -13.07 10.33 -10.44
C TRP A 358 -14.47 10.11 -10.99
N LYS A 359 -15.21 9.13 -10.44
CA LYS A 359 -16.61 8.89 -10.81
C LYS A 359 -17.51 10.08 -10.52
N SER A 360 -17.35 10.71 -9.35
CA SER A 360 -18.09 11.92 -8.99
C SER A 360 -17.76 13.12 -9.88
N ALA A 361 -16.54 13.16 -10.42
CA ALA A 361 -16.10 14.17 -11.39
C ALA A 361 -16.52 13.87 -12.84
N GLY A 362 -17.13 12.71 -13.11
CA GLY A 362 -17.52 12.29 -14.45
C GLY A 362 -16.37 11.80 -15.32
N GLU A 363 -15.22 11.49 -14.73
CA GLU A 363 -14.09 10.88 -15.43
C GLU A 363 -14.38 9.42 -15.80
N GLN A 364 -13.81 8.96 -16.91
CA GLN A 364 -13.96 7.60 -17.43
C GLN A 364 -12.59 7.04 -17.82
N TRP A 365 -12.26 5.87 -17.27
CA TRP A 365 -10.98 5.20 -17.49
C TRP A 365 -11.21 3.77 -17.97
N PRO A 366 -11.70 3.58 -19.20
CA PRO A 366 -12.06 2.26 -19.69
C PRO A 366 -10.88 1.30 -19.65
N ILE A 367 -11.14 0.05 -19.27
CA ILE A 367 -10.18 -1.04 -19.38
C ILE A 367 -10.24 -1.54 -20.81
N PRO A 368 -9.15 -1.41 -21.58
CA PRO A 368 -9.16 -1.86 -22.96
C PRO A 368 -9.38 -3.37 -23.07
N THR A 369 -10.05 -3.82 -24.13
CA THR A 369 -10.39 -5.25 -24.29
C THR A 369 -9.47 -6.01 -25.24
N ARG A 370 -8.75 -5.32 -26.14
CA ARG A 370 -7.78 -5.92 -27.08
C ARG A 370 -6.70 -4.97 -27.55
#